data_AF-A0A9P1CRG6-F1
#
_entry.id   AF-A0A9P1CRG6-F1
#
_cell.length_a   1.000
_cell.length_b   1.000
_cell.length_c   1.000
_cell.angle_alpha   90.00
_cell.angle_beta   90.00
_cell.angle_gamma   90.00
#
_symmetry.space_group_name_H-M   'P 1'
#
loop_
_entity.id
_entity.type
_entity.pdbx_description
1 polymer ?
#
loop_
_entity_poly.entity_id
_entity_poly.type
_entity_poly.pdbx_seq_one_letter_code
_entity_poly.pdbx_strand_id
1 'polypeptide(L)'
;MELALAQLTALLLIGFGHCASPCWSGDFSFARCCLVDSPQCWGGAFSYERCCRQTPLLSAPEVESVKKLKGEALNCGCSKPDLSHPAFEGGPFTWCKFYQAIMLNQDLRPFYMPFLELSVEMLAACPLGSLAMLLLDASLKMSVKEPPQLAQMPSFLRAQEILQLILDSGVPLMEVTTSGWMVFNQVSVLRSAAQRRGHDLDLTGSCMQMPAPESLSARILQTMMEGINFLPVGTPSILQLFLKDSDAAGAAMSMPTCPLVGPAMYLLLAYSNLQQTAPDQAQLHVPGAPASPKDEAEFMIRLGDQKLRAALSNQSSGALGLMLVTPWPIPELLDLLSHPGRVNLTVHTAMEEILHLQEGHPLWDKAQLGRSSYFFRVNPYREMVSDMVRYTKIPFCGLKPFLRMVANVAKAAVDAGCASQGVYLEDSRVCEFTFVEGGPHLGDCAMWATTVLRLVGVQTRSIAFEPLPDAAALFQQSVLENGLSSHVSVRNAALGQSSGAMTELIHFRGHNGQATVNGQDFPSQDRREVVTIPALELALDDQIPPSWPRIDALKLSVNGAERNTLAGARKLLNKRRICSVLMHATKCKRGRRPASEDPAPGNVSKFAHDLMMFLEEG
;
A
#
# COMPACT_ATOMS: atom_id res chain seq x y z
N MET A 1 45.20 19.03 -35.08
CA MET A 1 44.49 17.78 -34.75
C MET A 1 44.88 17.27 -33.37
N GLU A 2 46.18 17.18 -33.03
CA GLU A 2 46.62 16.78 -31.68
C GLU A 2 46.23 17.74 -30.55
N LEU A 3 46.17 19.05 -30.79
CA LEU A 3 45.71 20.02 -29.79
C LEU A 3 44.19 19.93 -29.52
N ALA A 4 43.41 19.59 -30.55
CA ALA A 4 41.97 19.36 -30.45
C ALA A 4 41.68 18.02 -29.76
N LEU A 5 42.49 16.99 -30.05
CA LEU A 5 42.43 15.72 -29.33
C LEU A 5 42.83 15.90 -27.87
N ALA A 6 43.88 16.68 -27.55
CA ALA A 6 44.29 16.96 -26.17
C ALA A 6 43.25 17.78 -25.39
N GLN A 7 42.55 18.72 -26.03
CA GLN A 7 41.43 19.44 -25.40
C GLN A 7 40.20 18.54 -25.21
N LEU A 8 39.91 17.64 -26.15
CA LEU A 8 38.83 16.65 -26.00
C LEU A 8 39.16 15.62 -24.92
N THR A 9 40.41 15.14 -24.85
CA THR A 9 40.89 14.21 -23.84
C THR A 9 41.00 14.90 -22.47
N ALA A 10 41.34 16.19 -22.40
CA ALA A 10 41.27 16.97 -21.15
C ALA A 10 39.82 17.24 -20.71
N LEU A 11 38.88 17.45 -21.63
CA LEU A 11 37.44 17.53 -21.34
C LEU A 11 36.82 16.17 -20.97
N LEU A 12 37.41 15.06 -21.43
CA LEU A 12 37.01 13.69 -21.08
C LEU A 12 37.72 13.16 -19.81
N LEU A 13 38.90 13.70 -19.47
CA LEU A 13 39.69 13.36 -18.27
C LEU A 13 39.43 14.30 -17.08
N ILE A 14 38.91 15.52 -17.31
CA ILE A 14 37.98 16.10 -16.35
C ILE A 14 36.76 15.22 -16.45
N GLY A 15 36.79 14.07 -15.77
CA GLY A 15 35.61 13.25 -15.63
C GLY A 15 34.46 14.17 -15.25
N PHE A 16 33.24 13.85 -15.67
CA PHE A 16 32.04 14.39 -15.07
C PHE A 16 31.97 13.96 -13.59
N GLY A 17 33.01 14.25 -12.79
CA GLY A 17 32.99 14.19 -11.36
C GLY A 17 31.97 15.23 -10.97
N HIS A 18 30.77 14.74 -10.64
CA HIS A 18 29.53 15.47 -10.45
C HIS A 18 29.82 16.80 -9.75
N CYS A 19 30.01 17.86 -10.56
CA CYS A 19 30.24 19.18 -10.01
C CYS A 19 28.95 19.58 -9.31
N ALA A 20 29.05 20.17 -8.13
CA ALA A 20 27.90 20.76 -7.48
C ALA A 20 27.51 22.06 -8.19
N SER A 21 26.22 22.36 -8.22
CA SER A 21 25.73 23.65 -8.70
C SER A 21 26.21 24.78 -7.79
N PRO A 22 26.83 25.85 -8.33
CA PRO A 22 27.18 27.03 -7.55
C PRO A 22 25.97 27.93 -7.25
N CYS A 23 24.80 27.63 -7.80
CA CYS A 23 23.59 28.44 -7.64
C CYS A 23 22.96 28.35 -6.24
N TRP A 24 23.28 27.31 -5.47
CA TRP A 24 22.59 27.01 -4.21
C TRP A 24 23.53 27.21 -3.02
N SER A 25 23.37 28.34 -2.33
CA SER A 25 24.06 28.65 -1.07
C SER A 25 23.26 29.65 -0.24
N GLY A 26 23.49 29.66 1.08
CA GLY A 26 22.76 30.54 2.01
C GLY A 26 21.25 30.30 1.98
N ASP A 27 20.47 31.37 1.86
CA ASP A 27 19.00 31.33 1.90
C ASP A 27 18.33 30.93 0.58
N PHE A 28 19.12 30.67 -0.47
CA PHE A 28 18.63 30.26 -1.79
C PHE A 28 18.66 28.74 -1.90
N SER A 29 17.48 28.15 -2.11
CA SER A 29 17.32 26.74 -2.42
C SER A 29 16.66 26.56 -3.78
N PHE A 30 16.92 25.42 -4.40
CA PHE A 30 16.25 25.05 -5.64
C PHE A 30 14.72 25.01 -5.47
N ALA A 31 14.21 24.50 -4.34
CA ALA A 31 12.78 24.40 -4.09
C ALA A 31 12.12 25.78 -4.10
N ARG A 32 12.76 26.77 -3.44
CA ARG A 32 12.30 28.16 -3.38
C ARG A 32 12.41 28.89 -4.71
N CYS A 33 13.50 28.67 -5.43
CA CYS A 33 13.82 29.46 -6.61
C CYS A 33 13.26 28.86 -7.90
N CYS A 34 13.45 27.57 -8.15
CA CYS A 34 13.11 26.95 -9.44
C CYS A 34 11.67 26.43 -9.54
N LEU A 35 11.04 26.04 -8.44
CA LEU A 35 9.71 25.42 -8.51
C LEU A 35 8.57 26.43 -8.65
N VAL A 36 8.77 27.66 -8.15
CA VAL A 36 7.82 28.78 -8.24
C VAL A 36 8.32 29.97 -9.07
N ASP A 37 9.53 29.87 -9.65
CA ASP A 37 10.20 30.97 -10.38
C ASP A 37 10.19 32.29 -9.59
N SER A 38 10.80 32.28 -8.41
CA SER A 38 10.82 33.45 -7.53
C SER A 38 11.77 34.53 -8.06
N PRO A 39 11.29 35.74 -8.43
CA PRO A 39 12.15 36.80 -8.99
C PRO A 39 13.25 37.26 -8.03
N GLN A 40 13.07 37.04 -6.73
CA GLN A 40 14.04 37.40 -5.69
C GLN A 40 15.33 36.56 -5.75
N CYS A 41 15.30 35.42 -6.45
CA CYS A 41 16.46 34.54 -6.61
C CYS A 41 17.39 34.96 -7.76
N TRP A 42 16.97 35.90 -8.61
CA TRP A 42 17.65 36.18 -9.88
C TRP A 42 18.37 37.54 -9.83
N GLY A 43 19.66 37.54 -10.17
CA GLY A 43 20.49 38.73 -10.14
C GLY A 43 21.96 38.44 -10.43
N GLY A 44 22.67 39.42 -11.01
CA GLY A 44 24.09 39.29 -11.36
C GLY A 44 24.36 38.12 -12.32
N ALA A 45 25.15 37.14 -11.87
CA ALA A 45 25.51 35.97 -12.67
C ALA A 45 24.46 34.84 -12.65
N PHE A 46 23.43 34.96 -11.82
CA PHE A 46 22.40 33.94 -11.61
C PHE A 46 21.11 34.31 -12.33
N SER A 47 20.61 33.40 -13.17
CA SER A 47 19.34 33.51 -13.87
C SER A 47 18.57 32.18 -13.80
N TYR A 48 17.25 32.23 -13.97
CA TYR A 48 16.42 31.02 -14.03
C TYR A 48 16.95 30.01 -15.06
N GLU A 49 17.25 30.49 -16.27
CA GLU A 49 17.77 29.64 -17.35
C GLU A 49 19.08 28.95 -16.95
N ARG A 50 20.00 29.70 -16.31
CA ARG A 50 21.31 29.17 -15.91
C ARG A 50 21.20 28.20 -14.74
N CYS A 51 20.36 28.49 -13.76
CA CYS A 51 20.33 27.74 -12.50
C CYS A 51 19.27 26.62 -12.47
N CYS A 52 18.18 26.72 -13.23
CA CYS A 52 17.06 25.77 -13.16
C CYS A 52 16.92 24.87 -14.39
N ARG A 53 17.60 25.19 -15.50
CA ARG A 53 17.50 24.44 -16.76
C ARG A 53 18.81 23.81 -17.22
N GLN A 54 19.93 24.09 -16.55
CA GLN A 54 21.23 23.51 -16.87
C GLN A 54 21.72 22.66 -15.70
N THR A 55 22.19 21.45 -15.99
CA THR A 55 22.85 20.59 -15.00
C THR A 55 24.30 21.04 -14.79
N PRO A 56 24.86 20.87 -13.58
CA PRO A 56 24.28 20.25 -12.39
C PRO A 56 23.27 21.15 -11.65
N LEU A 57 22.19 20.56 -11.13
CA LEU A 57 21.14 21.19 -10.34
C LEU A 57 21.22 20.86 -8.85
N LEU A 58 22.06 19.91 -8.43
CA LEU A 58 22.23 19.57 -7.01
C LEU A 58 23.34 20.40 -6.37
N SER A 59 23.12 20.81 -5.12
CA SER A 59 24.14 21.45 -4.31
C SER A 59 25.19 20.44 -3.81
N ALA A 60 26.33 20.92 -3.32
CA ALA A 60 27.38 20.03 -2.80
C ALA A 60 26.90 19.18 -1.61
N PRO A 61 26.17 19.72 -0.61
CA PRO A 61 25.60 18.92 0.47
C PRO A 61 24.66 17.82 -0.03
N GLU A 62 23.84 18.10 -1.05
CA GLU A 62 22.90 17.12 -1.60
C GLU A 62 23.62 15.98 -2.34
N VAL A 63 24.61 16.30 -3.18
CA VAL A 63 25.43 15.29 -3.86
C VAL A 63 26.10 14.36 -2.85
N GLU A 64 26.67 14.93 -1.78
CA GLU A 64 27.32 14.17 -0.72
C GLU A 64 26.32 13.30 0.05
N SER A 65 25.14 13.82 0.36
CA SER A 65 24.07 13.06 1.01
C SER A 65 23.59 11.89 0.15
N VAL A 66 23.40 12.09 -1.17
CA VAL A 66 22.99 10.99 -2.08
C VAL A 66 24.05 9.89 -2.13
N LYS A 67 25.34 10.26 -2.20
CA LYS A 67 26.45 9.30 -2.20
C LYS A 67 26.54 8.48 -0.90
N LYS A 68 26.04 9.02 0.21
CA LYS A 68 26.01 8.37 1.53
C LYS A 68 24.76 7.51 1.77
N LEU A 69 23.75 7.54 0.89
CA LEU A 69 22.53 6.75 1.05
C LEU A 69 22.87 5.25 1.09
N LYS A 70 22.68 4.60 2.23
CA LYS A 70 22.76 3.14 2.42
C LYS A 70 21.88 2.75 3.60
N GLY A 71 21.23 1.58 3.53
CA GLY A 71 20.51 0.99 4.66
C GLY A 71 19.51 1.96 5.32
N GLU A 72 19.63 2.17 6.62
CA GLU A 72 18.71 3.03 7.39
C GLU A 72 18.68 4.49 6.93
N ALA A 73 19.74 5.01 6.30
CA ALA A 73 19.75 6.38 5.78
C ALA A 73 18.68 6.63 4.70
N LEU A 74 18.14 5.57 4.09
CA LEU A 74 17.09 5.66 3.08
C LEU A 74 15.76 6.15 3.66
N ASN A 75 15.48 5.93 4.95
CA ASN A 75 14.26 6.45 5.59
C ASN A 75 14.42 7.89 6.10
N CYS A 76 15.57 8.54 5.86
CA CYS A 76 15.88 9.89 6.32
C CYS A 76 15.78 10.09 7.85
N GLY A 77 16.09 9.04 8.63
CA GLY A 77 16.01 9.07 10.09
C GLY A 77 14.59 8.92 10.63
N CYS A 78 13.61 8.65 9.79
CA CYS A 78 12.24 8.37 10.22
C CYS A 78 12.17 6.96 10.77
N SER A 79 12.26 6.88 12.10
CA SER A 79 12.03 5.65 12.86
C SER A 79 10.54 5.31 12.90
N LYS A 80 10.20 4.24 13.62
CA LYS A 80 8.84 3.65 13.70
C LYS A 80 7.74 4.72 13.80
N PRO A 81 6.55 4.43 13.24
CA PRO A 81 5.42 5.35 13.29
C PRO A 81 5.11 5.78 14.72
N ASP A 82 5.24 7.08 14.99
CA ASP A 82 4.59 7.70 16.13
C ASP A 82 3.12 7.89 15.78
N LEU A 83 2.29 6.94 16.22
CA LEU A 83 0.84 6.97 16.01
C LEU A 83 0.11 7.91 16.96
N SER A 84 0.81 8.46 17.96
CA SER A 84 0.22 9.40 18.91
C SER A 84 0.03 10.79 18.32
N HIS A 85 0.80 11.13 17.27
CA HIS A 85 0.67 12.41 16.59
C HIS A 85 -0.24 12.31 15.36
N PRO A 86 -1.35 13.06 15.31
CA PRO A 86 -2.08 13.23 14.06
C PRO A 86 -1.13 13.85 13.02
N ALA A 87 -1.06 13.23 11.84
CA ALA A 87 -0.15 13.63 10.75
C ALA A 87 -0.28 15.11 10.36
N PHE A 88 -1.37 15.78 10.75
CA PHE A 88 -1.66 17.16 10.37
C PHE A 88 -2.32 17.99 11.49
N GLU A 89 -1.68 18.09 12.66
CA GLU A 89 -1.92 19.22 13.58
C GLU A 89 -0.89 20.32 13.34
N GLY A 90 -1.17 21.25 12.41
CA GLY A 90 -0.64 22.63 12.31
C GLY A 90 0.86 22.93 12.48
N GLY A 91 1.73 21.92 12.53
CA GLY A 91 3.15 22.06 12.86
C GLY A 91 4.06 22.26 11.65
N PRO A 92 5.35 22.56 11.87
CA PRO A 92 6.33 22.73 10.80
C PRO A 92 6.49 21.44 9.99
N PHE A 93 6.90 21.59 8.72
CA PHE A 93 7.25 20.48 7.84
C PHE A 93 8.36 19.64 8.48
N THR A 94 8.16 18.33 8.49
CA THR A 94 9.23 17.37 8.80
C THR A 94 9.18 16.26 7.77
N TRP A 95 10.36 15.72 7.43
CA TRP A 95 10.46 14.58 6.52
C TRP A 95 9.65 13.39 7.00
N CYS A 96 9.52 13.18 8.32
CA CYS A 96 8.77 12.04 8.85
C CYS A 96 7.26 12.18 8.77
N LYS A 97 6.70 13.39 8.91
CA LYS A 97 5.28 13.62 8.63
C LYS A 97 4.98 13.41 7.15
N PHE A 98 5.86 13.88 6.27
CA PHE A 98 5.70 13.68 4.83
C PHE A 98 5.83 12.19 4.45
N TYR A 99 6.83 11.49 5.01
CA TYR A 99 7.01 10.05 4.86
C TYR A 99 5.78 9.26 5.31
N GLN A 100 5.24 9.59 6.49
CA GLN A 100 4.01 8.99 7.01
C GLN A 100 2.82 9.24 6.07
N ALA A 101 2.68 10.46 5.55
CA ALA A 101 1.61 10.80 4.61
C ALA A 101 1.70 10.00 3.31
N ILE A 102 2.92 9.83 2.75
CA ILE A 102 3.14 8.95 1.59
C ILE A 102 2.74 7.51 1.92
N MET A 103 3.25 6.98 3.03
CA MET A 103 3.04 5.58 3.42
C MET A 103 1.59 5.26 3.74
N LEU A 104 0.82 6.23 4.23
CA LEU A 104 -0.60 6.09 4.56
C LEU A 104 -1.54 6.52 3.42
N ASN A 105 -1.00 6.79 2.22
CA ASN A 105 -1.76 7.24 1.07
C ASN A 105 -2.65 8.47 1.37
N GLN A 106 -2.11 9.40 2.15
CA GLN A 106 -2.77 10.65 2.52
C GLN A 106 -2.58 11.72 1.45
N ASP A 107 -3.35 12.80 1.55
CA ASP A 107 -3.18 13.97 0.70
C ASP A 107 -1.82 14.63 0.96
N LEU A 108 -1.00 14.70 -0.09
CA LEU A 108 0.35 15.27 -0.03
C LEU A 108 0.36 16.79 -0.31
N ARG A 109 -0.74 17.38 -0.81
CA ARG A 109 -0.83 18.81 -1.13
C ARG A 109 -0.47 19.73 0.05
N PRO A 110 -0.84 19.42 1.31
CA PRO A 110 -0.48 20.28 2.44
C PRO A 110 1.04 20.40 2.68
N PHE A 111 1.84 19.46 2.18
CA PHE A 111 3.30 19.46 2.29
C PHE A 111 3.98 20.27 1.20
N TYR A 112 3.27 20.62 0.13
CA TYR A 112 3.86 21.28 -1.04
C TYR A 112 4.35 22.68 -0.72
N MET A 113 3.52 23.54 -0.12
CA MET A 113 3.93 24.91 0.20
C MET A 113 5.12 24.95 1.18
N PRO A 114 5.12 24.20 2.30
CA PRO A 114 6.29 24.15 3.18
C PRO A 114 7.55 23.59 2.52
N PHE A 115 7.41 22.64 1.58
CA PHE A 115 8.55 22.09 0.85
C PHE A 115 9.28 23.15 0.01
N LEU A 116 8.55 24.12 -0.55
CA LEU A 116 9.12 25.23 -1.31
C LEU A 116 10.01 26.15 -0.45
N GLU A 117 9.86 26.11 0.87
CA GLU A 117 10.59 26.97 1.80
C GLU A 117 11.82 26.28 2.42
N LEU A 118 12.08 25.02 2.08
CA LEU A 118 13.21 24.28 2.65
C LEU A 118 14.56 24.84 2.21
N SER A 119 15.51 24.91 3.15
CA SER A 119 16.91 25.24 2.87
C SER A 119 17.63 24.11 2.13
N VAL A 120 18.85 24.39 1.66
CA VAL A 120 19.71 23.40 1.01
C VAL A 120 20.02 22.23 1.96
N GLU A 121 20.30 22.53 3.23
CA GLU A 121 20.60 21.53 4.26
C GLU A 121 19.39 20.63 4.53
N MET A 122 18.19 21.21 4.57
CA MET A 122 16.96 20.45 4.77
C MET A 122 16.64 19.53 3.58
N LEU A 123 16.89 19.98 2.35
CA LEU A 123 16.78 19.14 1.15
C LEU A 123 17.82 18.01 1.16
N ALA A 124 19.07 18.34 1.51
CA ALA A 124 20.17 17.38 1.63
C ALA A 124 19.95 16.35 2.75
N ALA A 125 19.19 16.69 3.80
CA ALA A 125 18.90 15.78 4.90
C ALA A 125 18.03 14.58 4.47
N CYS A 126 17.29 14.70 3.37
CA CYS A 126 16.46 13.60 2.87
C CYS A 126 16.37 13.58 1.34
N PRO A 127 17.36 12.96 0.66
CA PRO A 127 17.37 12.90 -0.79
C PRO A 127 16.18 12.13 -1.40
N LEU A 128 15.74 11.03 -0.77
CA LEU A 128 14.59 10.26 -1.27
C LEU A 128 13.25 10.98 -1.08
N GLY A 129 13.06 11.68 0.05
CA GLY A 129 11.91 12.54 0.25
C GLY A 129 11.89 13.71 -0.73
N SER A 130 13.05 14.31 -0.99
CA SER A 130 13.20 15.33 -2.02
C SER A 130 12.85 14.78 -3.41
N LEU A 131 13.34 13.59 -3.76
CA LEU A 131 12.99 12.92 -5.01
C LEU A 131 11.47 12.69 -5.14
N ALA A 132 10.83 12.17 -4.10
CA ALA A 132 9.38 11.95 -4.07
C ALA A 132 8.59 13.26 -4.27
N MET A 133 8.99 14.36 -3.61
CA MET A 133 8.36 15.68 -3.80
C MET A 133 8.55 16.24 -5.21
N LEU A 134 9.74 16.07 -5.80
CA LEU A 134 10.02 16.55 -7.16
C LEU A 134 9.19 15.78 -8.20
N LEU A 135 9.01 14.47 -8.02
CA LEU A 135 8.15 13.65 -8.87
C LEU A 135 6.66 14.02 -8.71
N LEU A 136 6.23 14.32 -7.48
CA LEU A 136 4.89 14.84 -7.19
C LEU A 136 4.66 16.19 -7.88
N ASP A 137 5.60 17.13 -7.76
CA ASP A 137 5.55 18.45 -8.42
C ASP A 137 5.42 18.30 -9.95
N ALA A 138 6.27 17.47 -10.56
CA ALA A 138 6.21 17.19 -11.99
C ALA A 138 4.85 16.60 -12.39
N SER A 139 4.31 15.68 -11.59
CA SER A 139 3.00 15.05 -11.85
C SER A 139 1.84 16.06 -11.77
N LEU A 140 1.88 16.96 -10.79
CA LEU A 140 0.91 18.04 -10.65
C LEU A 140 0.98 19.01 -11.85
N LYS A 141 2.19 19.39 -12.27
CA LYS A 141 2.41 20.24 -13.45
C LYS A 141 1.98 19.57 -14.74
N MET A 142 2.16 18.25 -14.89
CA MET A 142 1.63 17.49 -16.04
C MET A 142 0.10 17.42 -16.06
N SER A 143 -0.55 17.66 -14.92
CA SER A 143 -2.01 17.60 -14.82
C SER A 143 -2.71 18.91 -15.22
N VAL A 144 -1.99 20.02 -15.34
CA VAL A 144 -2.55 21.32 -15.75
C VAL A 144 -2.98 21.32 -17.23
N LYS A 145 -3.86 22.26 -17.63
CA LYS A 145 -4.47 22.28 -18.97
C LYS A 145 -3.43 22.27 -20.10
N GLU A 146 -2.39 23.09 -19.96
CA GLU A 146 -1.27 23.23 -20.89
C GLU A 146 0.03 22.91 -20.14
N PRO A 147 0.38 21.62 -20.02
CA PRO A 147 1.56 21.21 -19.25
C PRO A 147 2.85 21.68 -19.95
N PRO A 148 3.88 22.05 -19.18
CA PRO A 148 5.21 22.31 -19.74
C PRO A 148 5.77 21.03 -20.40
N GLN A 149 6.76 21.18 -21.28
CA GLN A 149 7.52 20.01 -21.74
C GLN A 149 8.26 19.39 -20.55
N LEU A 150 8.09 18.08 -20.35
CA LEU A 150 8.65 17.38 -19.20
C LEU A 150 10.17 17.55 -19.08
N ALA A 151 10.89 17.47 -20.20
CA ALA A 151 12.34 17.67 -20.27
C ALA A 151 12.80 19.10 -19.91
N GLN A 152 11.89 20.07 -19.88
CA GLN A 152 12.19 21.46 -19.50
C GLN A 152 11.74 21.78 -18.06
N MET A 153 11.08 20.85 -17.37
CA MET A 153 10.65 21.06 -16.00
C MET A 153 11.83 20.93 -15.04
N PRO A 154 12.14 21.97 -14.23
CA PRO A 154 13.24 21.88 -13.28
C PRO A 154 13.07 20.70 -12.31
N SER A 155 11.85 20.45 -11.83
CA SER A 155 11.58 19.33 -10.90
C SER A 155 11.92 17.97 -11.52
N PHE A 156 11.57 17.78 -12.79
CA PHE A 156 11.92 16.57 -13.53
C PHE A 156 13.43 16.42 -13.73
N LEU A 157 14.11 17.49 -14.19
CA LEU A 157 15.56 17.49 -14.41
C LEU A 157 16.32 17.17 -13.12
N ARG A 158 15.91 17.77 -11.99
CA ARG A 158 16.53 17.52 -10.69
C ARG A 158 16.22 16.13 -10.14
N ALA A 159 14.98 15.65 -10.30
CA ALA A 159 14.62 14.27 -9.95
C ALA A 159 15.47 13.26 -10.72
N GLN A 160 15.70 13.52 -12.02
CA GLN A 160 16.56 12.70 -12.86
C GLN A 160 18.01 12.69 -12.37
N GLU A 161 18.57 13.84 -11.96
CA GLU A 161 19.92 13.93 -11.40
C GLU A 161 20.06 13.16 -10.07
N ILE A 162 19.08 13.29 -9.16
CA ILE A 162 19.07 12.53 -7.90
C ILE A 162 19.00 11.03 -8.18
N LEU A 163 18.10 10.60 -9.07
CA LEU A 163 17.98 9.18 -9.42
C LEU A 163 19.25 8.64 -10.07
N GLN A 164 19.89 9.42 -10.95
CA GLN A 164 21.16 9.02 -11.56
C GLN A 164 22.27 8.86 -10.51
N LEU A 165 22.38 9.78 -9.56
CA LEU A 165 23.35 9.65 -8.46
C LEU A 165 23.07 8.44 -7.57
N ILE A 166 21.80 8.08 -7.33
CA ILE A 166 21.43 6.85 -6.62
C ILE A 166 21.88 5.61 -7.41
N LEU A 167 21.69 5.61 -8.72
CA LEU A 167 22.15 4.54 -9.60
C LEU A 167 23.68 4.43 -9.60
N ASP A 168 24.40 5.55 -9.53
CA ASP A 168 25.86 5.59 -9.52
C ASP A 168 26.45 5.21 -8.15
N SER A 169 25.71 5.45 -7.05
CA SER A 169 26.22 5.26 -5.67
C SER A 169 26.31 3.80 -5.23
N GLY A 170 25.79 2.86 -6.02
CA GLY A 170 25.78 1.45 -5.65
C GLY A 170 24.47 0.97 -5.01
N VAL A 171 23.57 1.88 -4.63
CA VAL A 171 22.32 1.54 -3.93
C VAL A 171 21.44 0.68 -4.85
N PRO A 172 21.05 -0.54 -4.43
CA PRO A 172 20.08 -1.33 -5.16
C PRO A 172 18.76 -0.56 -5.27
N LEU A 173 18.13 -0.50 -6.44
CA LEU A 173 16.81 0.11 -6.64
C LEU A 173 15.78 -0.52 -5.70
N MET A 174 16.01 -1.74 -5.27
CA MET A 174 15.17 -2.44 -4.33
C MET A 174 15.21 -1.89 -2.92
N GLU A 175 16.35 -1.35 -2.48
CA GLU A 175 16.39 -0.60 -1.22
C GLU A 175 15.64 0.73 -1.36
N VAL A 176 15.65 1.36 -2.54
CA VAL A 176 14.81 2.53 -2.85
C VAL A 176 13.33 2.15 -2.82
N THR A 177 12.98 1.02 -3.43
CA THR A 177 11.63 0.47 -3.47
C THR A 177 11.08 0.20 -2.07
N THR A 178 11.87 -0.43 -1.19
CA THR A 178 11.44 -0.79 0.18
C THR A 178 11.66 0.31 1.21
N SER A 179 12.23 1.46 0.80
CA SER A 179 12.48 2.60 1.68
C SER A 179 11.21 3.24 2.26
N GLY A 180 10.05 2.98 1.65
CA GLY A 180 8.75 3.58 1.98
C GLY A 180 8.51 4.97 1.38
N TRP A 181 9.46 5.54 0.65
CA TRP A 181 9.25 6.82 -0.07
C TRP A 181 8.39 6.68 -1.33
N MET A 182 8.07 5.44 -1.73
CA MET A 182 7.20 5.12 -2.88
C MET A 182 7.62 5.85 -4.16
N VAL A 183 8.94 5.96 -4.39
CA VAL A 183 9.51 6.70 -5.53
C VAL A 183 8.91 6.20 -6.84
N PHE A 184 8.84 4.87 -7.04
CA PHE A 184 8.34 4.27 -8.27
C PHE A 184 6.82 4.40 -8.43
N ASN A 185 6.07 4.55 -7.34
CA ASN A 185 4.67 4.96 -7.41
C ASN A 185 4.56 6.35 -8.05
N GLN A 186 5.37 7.31 -7.59
CA GLN A 186 5.37 8.67 -8.14
C GLN A 186 5.83 8.70 -9.60
N VAL A 187 6.80 7.87 -9.98
CA VAL A 187 7.19 7.69 -11.40
C VAL A 187 6.02 7.15 -12.22
N SER A 188 5.28 6.15 -11.72
CA SER A 188 4.11 5.58 -12.40
C SER A 188 2.97 6.59 -12.54
N VAL A 189 2.74 7.42 -11.52
CA VAL A 189 1.77 8.53 -11.56
C VAL A 189 2.17 9.57 -12.59
N LEU A 190 3.45 9.98 -12.61
CA LEU A 190 3.99 10.91 -13.60
C LEU A 190 3.85 10.37 -15.03
N ARG A 191 4.18 9.09 -15.23
CA ARG A 191 4.02 8.38 -16.52
C ARG A 191 2.57 8.42 -16.99
N SER A 192 1.64 8.06 -16.10
CA SER A 192 0.20 8.08 -16.39
C SER A 192 -0.29 9.50 -16.74
N ALA A 193 0.22 10.52 -16.06
CA ALA A 193 -0.11 11.92 -16.35
C ALA A 193 0.41 12.35 -17.72
N ALA A 194 1.64 11.98 -18.08
CA ALA A 194 2.24 12.26 -19.38
C ALA A 194 1.50 11.56 -20.54
N GLN A 195 1.20 10.27 -20.38
CA GLN A 195 0.48 9.48 -21.39
C GLN A 195 -0.93 10.01 -21.67
N ARG A 196 -1.70 10.38 -20.64
CA ARG A 196 -3.05 10.95 -20.81
C ARG A 196 -3.09 12.24 -21.63
N ARG A 197 -1.98 12.95 -21.69
CA ARG A 197 -1.85 14.22 -22.41
C ARG A 197 -1.38 14.05 -23.85
N GLY A 198 -1.13 12.81 -24.29
CA GLY A 198 -0.59 12.55 -25.62
C GLY A 198 0.76 13.25 -25.81
N HIS A 199 1.50 13.50 -24.73
CA HIS A 199 2.90 13.88 -24.88
C HIS A 199 3.59 12.70 -25.52
N ASP A 200 3.87 12.83 -26.82
CA ASP A 200 4.91 12.06 -27.46
C ASP A 200 6.16 12.37 -26.65
N LEU A 201 6.51 11.44 -25.78
CA LEU A 201 7.77 11.51 -25.08
C LEU A 201 8.81 11.17 -26.14
N ASP A 202 9.12 12.16 -26.98
CA ASP A 202 10.14 12.16 -28.03
C ASP A 202 11.54 12.16 -27.39
N LEU A 203 11.70 11.33 -26.36
CA LEU A 203 12.88 11.18 -25.53
C LEU A 203 13.69 9.95 -25.96
N THR A 204 13.21 9.12 -26.89
CA THR A 204 13.96 7.92 -27.32
C THR A 204 13.66 7.51 -28.76
N GLY A 205 14.71 7.31 -29.55
CA GLY A 205 14.66 6.92 -30.97
C GLY A 205 14.75 5.42 -31.28
N SER A 206 14.55 4.48 -30.35
CA SER A 206 14.77 3.05 -30.68
C SER A 206 14.11 1.96 -29.82
N CYS A 207 13.82 2.14 -28.52
CA CYS A 207 13.14 1.09 -27.70
C CYS A 207 11.61 1.05 -27.86
N MET A 208 11.00 1.99 -28.59
CA MET A 208 9.55 2.20 -28.61
C MET A 208 8.78 1.48 -29.70
N GLN A 209 9.43 0.76 -30.62
CA GLN A 209 8.68 -0.09 -31.54
C GLN A 209 8.13 -1.28 -30.75
N MET A 210 6.91 -1.10 -30.21
CA MET A 210 6.09 -2.20 -29.74
C MET A 210 6.15 -3.27 -30.83
N PRO A 211 6.61 -4.48 -30.49
CA PRO A 211 6.66 -5.53 -31.49
C PRO A 211 5.23 -5.73 -31.98
N ALA A 212 5.06 -6.05 -33.26
CA ALA A 212 3.74 -6.17 -33.88
C ALA A 212 2.77 -6.94 -32.95
N PRO A 213 1.48 -6.59 -32.85
CA PRO A 213 0.56 -7.18 -31.87
C PRO A 213 0.49 -8.72 -31.92
N GLU A 214 0.85 -9.32 -33.07
CA GLU A 214 0.95 -10.77 -33.24
C GLU A 214 2.23 -11.40 -32.67
N SER A 215 3.24 -10.60 -32.33
CA SER A 215 4.49 -11.07 -31.75
C SER A 215 4.27 -11.71 -30.38
N LEU A 216 5.11 -12.70 -30.06
CA LEU A 216 5.13 -13.31 -28.73
C LEU A 216 5.36 -12.26 -27.63
N SER A 217 6.21 -11.27 -27.88
CA SER A 217 6.49 -10.19 -26.93
C SER A 217 5.30 -9.27 -26.65
N ALA A 218 4.49 -8.95 -27.66
CA ALA A 218 3.26 -8.17 -27.46
C ALA A 218 2.24 -8.96 -26.62
N ARG A 219 2.10 -10.27 -26.90
CA ARG A 219 1.24 -11.17 -26.11
C ARG A 219 1.75 -11.35 -24.68
N ILE A 220 3.06 -11.47 -24.49
CA ILE A 220 3.70 -11.49 -23.15
C ILE A 220 3.42 -10.19 -22.42
N LEU A 221 3.68 -9.04 -23.05
CA LEU A 221 3.48 -7.74 -22.43
C LEU A 221 2.01 -7.50 -22.07
N GLN A 222 1.08 -7.85 -22.96
CA GLN A 222 -0.35 -7.77 -22.70
C GLN A 222 -0.76 -8.69 -21.55
N THR A 223 -0.31 -9.95 -21.56
CA THR A 223 -0.58 -10.91 -20.47
C THR A 223 0.04 -10.47 -19.15
N MET A 224 1.23 -9.85 -19.17
CA MET A 224 1.86 -9.26 -17.99
C MET A 224 1.02 -8.10 -17.47
N MET A 225 0.63 -7.16 -18.33
CA MET A 225 -0.16 -5.98 -17.94
C MET A 225 -1.55 -6.35 -17.42
N GLU A 226 -2.23 -7.29 -18.08
CA GLU A 226 -3.54 -7.80 -17.67
C GLU A 226 -3.42 -8.69 -16.40
N GLY A 227 -2.40 -9.56 -16.36
CA GLY A 227 -2.19 -10.51 -15.27
C GLY A 227 -1.66 -9.88 -13.98
N ILE A 228 -0.88 -8.80 -14.05
CA ILE A 228 -0.36 -8.09 -12.86
C ILE A 228 -1.48 -7.69 -11.90
N ASN A 229 -2.67 -7.37 -12.41
CA ASN A 229 -3.82 -6.99 -11.59
C ASN A 229 -4.76 -8.15 -11.23
N PHE A 230 -4.65 -9.32 -11.90
CA PHE A 230 -5.70 -10.35 -11.87
C PHE A 230 -5.24 -11.80 -11.75
N LEU A 231 -3.93 -12.10 -11.63
CA LEU A 231 -3.47 -13.47 -11.48
C LEU A 231 -4.09 -14.10 -10.22
N PRO A 232 -4.98 -15.11 -10.34
CA PRO A 232 -5.56 -15.78 -9.20
C PRO A 232 -4.44 -16.45 -8.40
N VAL A 233 -4.46 -16.26 -7.08
CA VAL A 233 -3.55 -16.98 -6.20
C VAL A 233 -3.77 -18.49 -6.38
N GLY A 234 -2.80 -19.20 -6.96
CA GLY A 234 -2.84 -20.65 -7.15
C GLY A 234 -2.83 -21.16 -8.61
N THR A 235 -2.87 -20.30 -9.63
CA THR A 235 -2.56 -20.77 -11.00
C THR A 235 -1.07 -21.14 -11.08
N PRO A 236 -0.70 -22.31 -11.68
CA PRO A 236 0.70 -22.58 -12.03
C PRO A 236 1.21 -21.37 -12.78
N SER A 237 2.37 -20.83 -12.38
CA SER A 237 2.80 -19.57 -12.99
C SER A 237 2.85 -19.78 -14.50
N ILE A 238 2.26 -18.86 -15.26
CA ILE A 238 2.48 -18.74 -16.71
C ILE A 238 3.99 -18.82 -17.01
N LEU A 239 4.78 -18.42 -16.03
CA LEU A 239 6.20 -18.58 -15.98
C LEU A 239 6.76 -20.02 -15.89
N GLN A 240 6.14 -20.95 -15.17
CA GLN A 240 6.52 -22.36 -15.22
C GLN A 240 6.27 -22.96 -16.60
N LEU A 241 5.30 -22.43 -17.36
CA LEU A 241 5.13 -22.77 -18.77
C LEU A 241 6.26 -22.14 -19.62
N PHE A 242 6.70 -20.91 -19.32
CA PHE A 242 7.86 -20.28 -19.98
C PHE A 242 9.21 -20.93 -19.66
N LEU A 243 9.47 -21.31 -18.41
CA LEU A 243 10.73 -21.92 -17.98
C LEU A 243 10.85 -23.37 -18.43
N LYS A 244 9.73 -24.06 -18.68
CA LYS A 244 9.73 -25.38 -19.32
C LYS A 244 10.12 -25.32 -20.80
N ASP A 245 10.01 -24.16 -21.42
CA ASP A 245 10.44 -23.90 -22.79
C ASP A 245 11.74 -23.07 -22.77
N SER A 246 12.85 -23.74 -22.41
CA SER A 246 14.17 -23.10 -22.26
C SER A 246 14.62 -22.33 -23.49
N ASP A 247 14.14 -22.73 -24.67
CA ASP A 247 14.43 -22.10 -25.96
C ASP A 247 13.69 -20.77 -26.11
N ALA A 248 12.44 -20.67 -25.64
CA ALA A 248 11.68 -19.41 -25.63
C ALA A 248 12.24 -18.39 -24.63
N ALA A 249 12.69 -18.85 -23.45
CA ALA A 249 13.33 -17.99 -22.46
C ALA A 249 14.70 -17.48 -22.97
N GLY A 250 15.50 -18.36 -23.59
CA GLY A 250 16.76 -17.97 -24.22
C GLY A 250 16.55 -17.00 -25.39
N ALA A 251 15.53 -17.22 -26.23
CA ALA A 251 15.18 -16.34 -27.35
C ALA A 251 14.69 -14.96 -26.87
N ALA A 252 13.84 -14.91 -25.85
CA ALA A 252 13.37 -13.65 -25.26
C ALA A 252 14.51 -12.86 -24.59
N MET A 253 15.46 -13.55 -23.94
CA MET A 253 16.63 -12.93 -23.30
C MET A 253 17.72 -12.50 -24.30
N SER A 254 17.70 -13.00 -25.53
CA SER A 254 18.66 -12.70 -26.60
C SER A 254 18.14 -11.70 -27.64
N MET A 255 16.92 -11.17 -27.47
CA MET A 255 16.42 -10.12 -28.36
C MET A 255 17.24 -8.83 -28.21
N PRO A 256 17.94 -8.39 -29.27
CA PRO A 256 18.93 -7.31 -29.18
C PRO A 256 18.33 -5.89 -29.10
N THR A 257 17.00 -5.74 -29.05
CA THR A 257 16.35 -4.46 -29.36
C THR A 257 16.00 -3.57 -28.17
N CYS A 258 15.88 -4.10 -26.94
CA CYS A 258 15.63 -3.24 -25.77
C CYS A 258 16.26 -3.80 -24.48
N PRO A 259 17.20 -3.07 -23.83
CA PRO A 259 17.91 -3.57 -22.63
C PRO A 259 17.01 -3.73 -21.40
N LEU A 260 15.75 -3.30 -21.47
CA LEU A 260 14.77 -3.33 -20.37
C LEU A 260 13.93 -4.61 -20.30
N VAL A 261 13.89 -5.44 -21.36
CA VAL A 261 13.10 -6.68 -21.37
C VAL A 261 13.55 -7.62 -20.26
N GLY A 262 14.86 -7.89 -20.20
CA GLY A 262 15.46 -8.75 -19.18
C GLY A 262 15.10 -8.32 -17.76
N PRO A 263 15.41 -7.08 -17.35
CA PRO A 263 15.00 -6.54 -16.06
C PRO A 263 13.52 -6.70 -15.75
N ALA A 264 12.63 -6.32 -16.68
CA ALA A 264 11.18 -6.41 -16.47
C ALA A 264 10.72 -7.85 -16.21
N MET A 265 11.29 -8.82 -16.95
CA MET A 265 11.01 -10.23 -16.73
C MET A 265 11.46 -10.66 -15.33
N TYR A 266 12.71 -10.39 -14.93
CA TYR A 266 13.19 -10.75 -13.59
C TYR A 266 12.35 -10.17 -12.46
N LEU A 267 11.95 -8.90 -12.58
CA LEU A 267 11.10 -8.23 -11.60
C LEU A 267 9.69 -8.84 -11.54
N LEU A 268 9.13 -9.25 -12.68
CA LEU A 268 7.86 -9.99 -12.70
C LEU A 268 8.00 -11.35 -12.00
N LEU A 269 9.10 -12.10 -12.24
CA LEU A 269 9.32 -13.40 -11.61
C LEU A 269 9.40 -13.25 -10.10
N ALA A 270 10.18 -12.27 -9.66
CA ALA A 270 10.32 -11.90 -8.28
C ALA A 270 8.96 -11.59 -7.64
N TYR A 271 8.16 -10.73 -8.27
CA TYR A 271 6.84 -10.38 -7.77
C TYR A 271 5.92 -11.60 -7.67
N SER A 272 5.86 -12.42 -8.72
CA SER A 272 5.07 -13.67 -8.72
C SER A 272 5.48 -14.60 -7.58
N ASN A 273 6.78 -14.82 -7.38
CA ASN A 273 7.28 -15.69 -6.31
C ASN A 273 6.96 -15.14 -4.92
N LEU A 274 7.08 -13.83 -4.70
CA LEU A 274 6.70 -13.19 -3.44
C LEU A 274 5.22 -13.41 -3.12
N GLN A 275 4.32 -13.32 -4.11
CA GLN A 275 2.90 -13.56 -3.88
C GLN A 275 2.62 -15.03 -3.53
N GLN A 276 3.34 -15.98 -4.14
CA GLN A 276 3.11 -17.42 -3.98
C GLN A 276 3.68 -18.03 -2.68
N THR A 277 4.60 -17.36 -1.99
CA THR A 277 5.21 -17.90 -0.75
C THR A 277 4.18 -18.13 0.37
N ALA A 278 3.69 -19.37 0.49
CA ALA A 278 2.99 -19.87 1.67
C ALA A 278 4.01 -20.25 2.79
N PRO A 279 3.68 -20.06 4.08
CA PRO A 279 4.60 -20.31 5.19
C PRO A 279 5.07 -21.77 5.33
N ASP A 280 4.17 -22.74 5.09
CA ASP A 280 4.36 -24.10 5.64
C ASP A 280 4.22 -25.23 4.62
N GLN A 281 4.58 -25.02 3.35
CA GLN A 281 5.08 -26.17 2.60
C GLN A 281 6.47 -26.50 3.18
N ALA A 282 6.44 -27.23 4.30
CA ALA A 282 7.58 -27.92 4.87
C ALA A 282 8.31 -28.57 3.70
N GLN A 283 9.45 -27.99 3.38
CA GLN A 283 10.20 -28.33 2.20
C GLN A 283 10.55 -29.81 2.31
N LEU A 284 9.97 -30.62 1.43
CA LEU A 284 10.66 -31.81 0.96
C LEU A 284 11.98 -31.30 0.38
N HIS A 285 13.03 -31.37 1.18
CA HIS A 285 14.36 -30.93 0.81
C HIS A 285 14.78 -31.75 -0.42
N VAL A 286 14.66 -31.17 -1.61
CA VAL A 286 15.27 -31.70 -2.82
C VAL A 286 16.70 -31.15 -2.84
N PRO A 287 17.73 -32.00 -2.71
CA PRO A 287 19.11 -31.53 -2.75
C PRO A 287 19.39 -30.78 -4.06
N GLY A 288 19.79 -29.51 -3.96
CA GLY A 288 20.15 -28.66 -5.10
C GLY A 288 19.07 -27.65 -5.57
N ALA A 289 17.85 -27.68 -5.04
CA ALA A 289 16.88 -26.60 -5.26
C ALA A 289 17.22 -25.36 -4.39
N PRO A 290 16.90 -24.13 -4.84
CA PRO A 290 17.04 -22.93 -4.01
C PRO A 290 16.30 -23.10 -2.68
N ALA A 291 16.90 -22.56 -1.60
CA ALA A 291 16.53 -22.86 -0.22
C ALA A 291 15.11 -22.39 0.19
N SER A 292 14.42 -21.58 -0.61
CA SER A 292 12.99 -21.26 -0.51
C SER A 292 12.52 -20.41 -1.72
N PRO A 293 11.22 -20.31 -2.02
CA PRO A 293 10.73 -19.39 -3.05
C PRO A 293 11.00 -17.91 -2.71
N LYS A 294 11.20 -17.60 -1.42
CA LYS A 294 11.66 -16.27 -0.98
C LYS A 294 13.11 -16.03 -1.43
N ASP A 295 14.01 -16.98 -1.24
CA ASP A 295 15.40 -16.86 -1.67
C ASP A 295 15.52 -16.76 -3.19
N GLU A 296 14.68 -17.50 -3.91
CA GLU A 296 14.56 -17.38 -5.36
C GLU A 296 14.06 -16.01 -5.77
N ALA A 297 13.01 -15.48 -5.12
CA ALA A 297 12.53 -14.13 -5.38
C ALA A 297 13.63 -13.10 -5.11
N GLU A 298 14.33 -13.16 -3.97
CA GLU A 298 15.45 -12.27 -3.64
C GLU A 298 16.59 -12.36 -4.66
N PHE A 299 16.89 -13.56 -5.18
CA PHE A 299 17.85 -13.73 -6.26
C PHE A 299 17.40 -13.06 -7.56
N MET A 300 16.15 -13.29 -8.00
CA MET A 300 15.58 -12.66 -9.19
C MET A 300 15.53 -11.13 -9.07
N ILE A 301 15.20 -10.64 -7.87
CA ILE A 301 15.23 -9.22 -7.52
C ILE A 301 16.63 -8.63 -7.73
N ARG A 302 17.67 -9.25 -7.17
CA ARG A 302 19.06 -8.79 -7.32
C ARG A 302 19.51 -8.77 -8.79
N LEU A 303 19.16 -9.82 -9.54
CA LEU A 303 19.54 -9.92 -10.95
C LEU A 303 18.79 -8.90 -11.83
N GLY A 304 17.50 -8.72 -11.56
CA GLY A 304 16.66 -7.69 -12.18
C GLY A 304 17.19 -6.29 -11.91
N ASP A 305 17.53 -5.98 -10.65
CA ASP A 305 18.13 -4.72 -10.23
C ASP A 305 19.45 -4.45 -10.96
N GLN A 306 20.39 -5.41 -10.93
CA GLN A 306 21.69 -5.26 -11.59
C GLN A 306 21.56 -4.94 -13.08
N LYS A 307 20.70 -5.70 -13.78
CA LYS A 307 20.44 -5.48 -15.22
C LYS A 307 19.74 -4.16 -15.47
N LEU A 308 18.79 -3.77 -14.61
CA LEU A 308 18.06 -2.51 -14.74
C LEU A 308 19.02 -1.33 -14.58
N ARG A 309 19.86 -1.35 -13.54
CA ARG A 309 20.84 -0.29 -13.30
C ARG A 309 21.83 -0.16 -14.46
N ALA A 310 22.35 -1.28 -14.95
CA ALA A 310 23.21 -1.28 -16.14
C ALA A 310 22.51 -0.70 -17.38
N ALA A 311 21.21 -0.99 -17.56
CA ALA A 311 20.43 -0.43 -18.65
C ALA A 311 20.20 1.08 -18.48
N LEU A 312 19.94 1.55 -17.26
CA LEU A 312 19.62 2.95 -16.96
C LEU A 312 20.85 3.87 -16.95
N SER A 313 21.98 3.42 -16.40
CA SER A 313 23.20 4.24 -16.30
C SER A 313 23.84 4.55 -17.66
N ASN A 314 23.51 3.78 -18.71
CA ASN A 314 24.08 3.96 -20.06
C ASN A 314 23.24 4.87 -20.98
N GLN A 315 22.21 5.55 -20.47
CA GLN A 315 21.24 6.28 -21.31
C GLN A 315 21.53 7.77 -21.37
N SER A 316 21.65 8.30 -22.60
CA SER A 316 21.79 9.74 -22.85
C SER A 316 20.57 10.55 -22.41
N SER A 317 19.36 9.98 -22.53
CA SER A 317 18.10 10.63 -22.11
C SER A 317 17.90 10.65 -20.59
N GLY A 318 18.79 10.02 -19.83
CA GLY A 318 18.71 9.84 -18.38
C GLY A 318 17.76 8.73 -17.94
N ALA A 319 18.04 8.18 -16.75
CA ALA A 319 17.32 7.04 -16.21
C ALA A 319 15.81 7.26 -16.05
N LEU A 320 15.41 8.43 -15.53
CA LEU A 320 14.00 8.74 -15.29
C LEU A 320 13.22 8.90 -16.60
N GLY A 321 13.80 9.58 -17.60
CA GLY A 321 13.24 9.67 -18.95
C GLY A 321 12.95 8.29 -19.54
N LEU A 322 13.93 7.37 -19.48
CA LEU A 322 13.75 6.01 -19.98
C LEU A 322 12.61 5.25 -19.25
N MET A 323 12.49 5.40 -17.93
CA MET A 323 11.42 4.78 -17.15
C MET A 323 10.01 5.27 -17.54
N LEU A 324 9.87 6.51 -18.01
CA LEU A 324 8.56 7.04 -18.40
C LEU A 324 8.14 6.61 -19.81
N VAL A 325 9.10 6.44 -20.72
CA VAL A 325 8.81 6.13 -22.14
C VAL A 325 8.79 4.65 -22.46
N THR A 326 9.44 3.82 -21.65
CA THR A 326 9.50 2.38 -21.91
C THR A 326 8.10 1.80 -22.02
N PRO A 327 7.80 0.89 -22.96
CA PRO A 327 6.53 0.16 -22.97
C PRO A 327 6.45 -0.88 -21.85
N TRP A 328 7.57 -1.27 -21.27
CA TRP A 328 7.64 -2.28 -20.20
C TRP A 328 7.12 -1.71 -18.87
N PRO A 329 6.42 -2.50 -18.05
CA PRO A 329 5.83 -2.02 -16.80
C PRO A 329 6.85 -1.95 -15.66
N ILE A 330 8.05 -1.41 -15.91
CA ILE A 330 9.14 -1.41 -14.92
C ILE A 330 8.80 -0.56 -13.69
N PRO A 331 8.36 0.71 -13.83
CA PRO A 331 7.95 1.51 -12.67
C PRO A 331 6.85 0.83 -11.87
N GLU A 332 5.88 0.22 -12.55
CA GLU A 332 4.75 -0.45 -11.92
C GLU A 332 5.19 -1.74 -11.21
N LEU A 333 6.08 -2.54 -11.80
CA LEU A 333 6.64 -3.72 -11.14
C LEU A 333 7.49 -3.36 -9.93
N LEU A 334 8.32 -2.32 -10.03
CA LEU A 334 9.07 -1.81 -8.89
C LEU A 334 8.13 -1.28 -7.81
N ASP A 335 7.08 -0.57 -8.19
CA ASP A 335 6.04 -0.13 -7.26
C ASP A 335 5.38 -1.33 -6.56
N LEU A 336 4.95 -2.35 -7.29
CA LEU A 336 4.35 -3.56 -6.70
C LEU A 336 5.30 -4.29 -5.75
N LEU A 337 6.60 -4.33 -6.06
CA LEU A 337 7.61 -4.90 -5.18
C LEU A 337 7.79 -4.10 -3.87
N SER A 338 7.37 -2.83 -3.81
CA SER A 338 7.32 -2.04 -2.56
C SER A 338 6.13 -2.41 -1.66
N HIS A 339 5.16 -3.16 -2.18
CA HIS A 339 3.91 -3.51 -1.51
C HIS A 339 3.87 -5.00 -1.19
N PRO A 340 4.58 -5.49 -0.16
CA PRO A 340 4.49 -6.89 0.20
C PRO A 340 3.03 -7.24 0.53
N GLY A 341 2.49 -8.24 -0.18
CA GLY A 341 1.12 -8.74 -0.01
C GLY A 341 0.92 -9.57 1.27
N ARG A 342 1.96 -9.65 2.11
CA ARG A 342 1.99 -10.39 3.36
C ARG A 342 2.77 -9.58 4.39
N VAL A 343 2.16 -9.41 5.57
CA VAL A 343 2.72 -8.67 6.70
C VAL A 343 2.72 -9.60 7.91
N ASN A 344 3.80 -9.60 8.67
CA ASN A 344 3.79 -10.23 9.99
C ASN A 344 3.33 -9.20 11.03
N LEU A 345 2.23 -9.48 11.71
CA LEU A 345 1.68 -8.61 12.76
C LEU A 345 1.93 -9.25 14.11
N THR A 346 2.30 -8.45 15.11
CA THR A 346 2.40 -8.94 16.48
C THR A 346 1.16 -8.54 17.26
N VAL A 347 0.72 -9.41 18.17
CA VAL A 347 -0.36 -9.06 19.09
C VAL A 347 0.04 -7.90 20.00
N HIS A 348 1.32 -7.88 20.40
CA HIS A 348 1.90 -6.89 21.30
C HIS A 348 1.75 -5.45 20.81
N THR A 349 2.13 -5.18 19.55
CA THR A 349 2.11 -3.82 19.01
C THR A 349 0.72 -3.18 19.11
N ALA A 350 -0.34 -3.94 18.84
CA ALA A 350 -1.71 -3.42 18.98
C ALA A 350 -2.10 -3.12 20.44
N MET A 351 -1.65 -3.93 21.40
CA MET A 351 -1.97 -3.75 22.82
C MET A 351 -1.29 -2.50 23.39
N GLU A 352 -0.04 -2.26 23.00
CA GLU A 352 0.74 -1.09 23.42
C GLU A 352 0.21 0.19 22.75
N GLU A 353 0.12 0.17 21.42
CA GLU A 353 -0.13 1.39 20.62
C GLU A 353 -1.61 1.78 20.55
N ILE A 354 -2.54 0.82 20.49
CA ILE A 354 -3.98 1.13 20.41
C ILE A 354 -4.62 1.16 21.79
N LEU A 355 -4.32 0.17 22.63
CA LEU A 355 -5.01 -0.02 23.90
C LEU A 355 -4.30 0.64 25.08
N HIS A 356 -3.04 1.05 24.92
CA HIS A 356 -2.21 1.62 25.97
C HIS A 356 -2.13 0.72 27.22
N LEU A 357 -2.17 -0.60 27.02
CA LEU A 357 -2.04 -1.56 28.11
C LEU A 357 -0.59 -1.58 28.57
N GLN A 358 -0.37 -1.21 29.83
CA GLN A 358 0.94 -1.16 30.47
C GLN A 358 1.47 -2.56 30.81
N GLU A 359 2.79 -2.63 31.02
CA GLU A 359 3.47 -3.80 31.60
C GLU A 359 2.79 -4.19 32.93
N GLY A 360 2.49 -5.48 33.11
CA GLY A 360 1.75 -6.02 34.27
C GLY A 360 0.25 -6.23 34.07
N HIS A 361 -0.31 -5.90 32.90
CA HIS A 361 -1.64 -6.42 32.55
C HIS A 361 -1.59 -7.96 32.44
N PRO A 362 -2.61 -8.75 32.82
CA PRO A 362 -2.51 -10.22 32.77
C PRO A 362 -2.19 -10.81 31.39
N LEU A 363 -2.54 -10.08 30.33
CA LEU A 363 -2.16 -10.41 28.95
C LEU A 363 -0.67 -10.21 28.67
N TRP A 364 0.01 -9.31 29.39
CA TRP A 364 1.46 -9.13 29.38
C TRP A 364 2.22 -10.21 30.16
N ASP A 365 1.67 -10.74 31.25
CA ASP A 365 2.41 -11.76 32.04
C ASP A 365 2.37 -13.14 31.39
N LYS A 366 1.24 -13.48 30.76
CA LYS A 366 1.19 -14.60 29.82
C LYS A 366 1.98 -14.27 28.55
N ALA A 367 2.34 -12.99 28.33
CA ALA A 367 3.21 -12.51 27.28
C ALA A 367 4.71 -12.82 27.45
N GLN A 368 5.07 -14.10 27.53
CA GLN A 368 6.13 -14.56 26.62
C GLN A 368 5.69 -14.48 25.12
N LEU A 369 4.42 -14.09 24.89
CA LEU A 369 3.73 -13.56 23.69
C LEU A 369 4.38 -12.35 23.00
N GLY A 370 5.50 -11.81 23.47
CA GLY A 370 6.31 -10.86 22.68
C GLY A 370 6.74 -11.40 21.30
N ARG A 371 6.58 -12.72 21.08
CA ARG A 371 6.81 -13.42 19.80
C ARG A 371 5.54 -13.91 19.10
N SER A 372 4.36 -13.78 19.71
CA SER A 372 3.12 -14.24 19.09
C SER A 372 2.76 -13.30 17.96
N SER A 373 3.10 -13.77 16.77
CA SER A 373 2.89 -13.07 15.52
C SER A 373 2.01 -13.93 14.63
N TYR A 374 1.24 -13.28 13.78
CA TYR A 374 0.37 -13.93 12.82
C TYR A 374 0.58 -13.28 11.46
N PHE A 375 0.47 -14.09 10.42
CA PHE A 375 0.57 -13.61 9.05
C PHE A 375 -0.74 -12.95 8.64
N PHE A 376 -0.62 -11.81 7.99
CA PHE A 376 -1.76 -11.05 7.52
C PHE A 376 -1.57 -10.72 6.04
N ARG A 377 -2.46 -11.22 5.20
CA ARG A 377 -2.47 -10.93 3.78
C ARG A 377 -3.12 -9.58 3.55
N VAL A 378 -2.45 -8.77 2.75
CA VAL A 378 -2.90 -7.43 2.36
C VAL A 378 -2.88 -7.34 0.84
N ASN A 379 -3.57 -6.36 0.27
CA ASN A 379 -3.50 -6.16 -1.18
C ASN A 379 -2.03 -5.93 -1.58
N PRO A 380 -1.56 -6.42 -2.72
CA PRO A 380 -0.18 -6.18 -3.16
C PRO A 380 -0.03 -4.86 -3.94
N TYR A 381 -0.91 -3.90 -3.67
CA TYR A 381 -0.97 -2.59 -4.32
C TYR A 381 -1.41 -1.51 -3.32
N ARG A 382 -1.41 -0.24 -3.75
CA ARG A 382 -1.87 0.91 -2.96
C ARG A 382 -3.34 0.77 -2.61
N GLU A 383 -3.60 0.49 -1.35
CA GLU A 383 -4.94 0.45 -0.79
C GLU A 383 -4.82 0.90 0.67
N MET A 384 -5.64 1.88 1.06
CA MET A 384 -5.50 2.62 2.31
C MET A 384 -5.34 1.72 3.55
N VAL A 385 -6.12 0.62 3.67
CA VAL A 385 -6.02 -0.30 4.80
C VAL A 385 -4.73 -1.11 4.74
N SER A 386 -4.40 -1.65 3.57
CA SER A 386 -3.18 -2.42 3.30
C SER A 386 -1.93 -1.59 3.58
N ASP A 387 -1.93 -0.35 3.12
CA ASP A 387 -0.88 0.65 3.33
C ASP A 387 -0.70 0.95 4.82
N MET A 388 -1.81 1.17 5.55
CA MET A 388 -1.76 1.37 6.99
C MET A 388 -1.20 0.15 7.72
N VAL A 389 -1.66 -1.05 7.41
CA VAL A 389 -1.18 -2.28 8.07
C VAL A 389 0.31 -2.51 7.75
N ARG A 390 0.73 -2.29 6.50
CA ARG A 390 2.15 -2.41 6.11
C ARG A 390 3.04 -1.43 6.86
N TYR A 391 2.59 -0.18 7.01
CA TYR A 391 3.35 0.87 7.66
C TYR A 391 3.37 0.73 9.18
N THR A 392 2.20 0.60 9.80
CA THR A 392 2.02 0.60 11.27
C THR A 392 2.33 -0.73 11.92
N LYS A 393 2.29 -1.84 11.15
CA LYS A 393 2.34 -3.22 11.67
C LYS A 393 1.27 -3.48 12.74
N ILE A 394 0.15 -2.78 12.64
CA ILE A 394 -0.99 -2.86 13.55
C ILE A 394 -2.24 -3.21 12.72
N PRO A 395 -3.14 -4.06 13.25
CA PRO A 395 -4.41 -4.35 12.60
C PRO A 395 -5.25 -3.07 12.43
N PHE A 396 -5.87 -2.90 11.26
CA PHE A 396 -6.78 -1.78 10.98
C PHE A 396 -8.17 -1.96 11.62
N CYS A 397 -8.19 -2.32 12.91
CA CYS A 397 -9.44 -2.54 13.60
C CYS A 397 -10.01 -1.21 14.08
N GLY A 398 -10.80 -0.55 13.22
CA GLY A 398 -11.37 0.78 13.44
C GLY A 398 -12.26 0.97 14.68
N LEU A 399 -12.58 -0.10 15.41
CA LEU A 399 -13.37 -0.06 16.64
C LEU A 399 -12.51 -0.36 17.87
N LYS A 400 -11.85 0.65 18.42
CA LYS A 400 -11.15 0.56 19.73
C LYS A 400 -12.01 -0.10 20.83
N PRO A 401 -13.34 0.15 20.94
CA PRO A 401 -14.17 -0.56 21.91
C PRO A 401 -14.20 -2.08 21.73
N PHE A 402 -14.16 -2.59 20.49
CA PHE A 402 -14.11 -4.02 20.22
C PHE A 402 -12.79 -4.62 20.73
N LEU A 403 -11.67 -3.97 20.42
CA LEU A 403 -10.34 -4.40 20.90
C LEU A 403 -10.26 -4.40 22.44
N ARG A 404 -10.81 -3.37 23.09
CA ARG A 404 -10.91 -3.30 24.57
C ARG A 404 -11.77 -4.42 25.14
N MET A 405 -12.92 -4.71 24.53
CA MET A 405 -13.78 -5.82 24.95
C MET A 405 -13.04 -7.15 24.85
N VAL A 406 -12.35 -7.42 23.74
CA VAL A 406 -11.53 -8.63 23.57
C VAL A 406 -10.44 -8.72 24.64
N ALA A 407 -9.73 -7.62 24.92
CA ALA A 407 -8.72 -7.59 25.98
C ALA A 407 -9.32 -7.88 27.37
N ASN A 408 -10.51 -7.35 27.66
CA ASN A 408 -11.23 -7.61 28.91
C ASN A 408 -11.70 -9.07 29.02
N VAL A 409 -12.22 -9.65 27.93
CA VAL A 409 -12.57 -11.08 27.88
C VAL A 409 -11.33 -11.94 28.12
N ALA A 410 -10.23 -11.60 27.46
CA ALA A 410 -8.99 -12.33 27.60
C ALA A 410 -8.44 -12.23 29.04
N LYS A 411 -8.52 -11.06 29.67
CA LYS A 411 -8.20 -10.89 31.10
C LYS A 411 -9.10 -11.76 31.99
N ALA A 412 -10.42 -11.71 31.80
CA ALA A 412 -11.36 -12.50 32.59
C ALA A 412 -11.10 -14.01 32.47
N ALA A 413 -10.72 -14.47 31.28
CA ALA A 413 -10.35 -15.86 31.04
C ALA A 413 -9.06 -16.27 31.77
N VAL A 414 -8.06 -15.38 31.84
CA VAL A 414 -6.85 -15.62 32.63
C VAL A 414 -7.19 -15.72 34.12
N ASP A 415 -7.99 -14.79 34.63
CA ASP A 415 -8.44 -14.79 36.03
C ASP A 415 -9.24 -16.07 36.38
N ALA A 416 -10.00 -16.60 35.40
CA ALA A 416 -10.76 -17.84 35.53
C ALA A 416 -9.94 -19.13 35.30
N GLY A 417 -8.67 -19.03 34.92
CA GLY A 417 -7.80 -20.20 34.71
C GLY A 417 -8.03 -20.97 33.41
N CYS A 418 -8.56 -20.35 32.35
CA CYS A 418 -8.84 -21.03 31.07
C CYS A 418 -7.60 -21.69 30.41
N ALA A 419 -6.41 -21.14 30.63
CA ALA A 419 -5.17 -21.63 30.02
C ALA A 419 -4.56 -22.88 30.68
N SER A 420 -4.90 -23.17 31.94
CA SER A 420 -4.27 -24.26 32.73
C SER A 420 -5.06 -25.55 32.72
N GLN A 421 -6.24 -25.57 32.12
CA GLN A 421 -7.17 -26.69 32.21
C GLN A 421 -7.40 -27.28 30.82
N GLY A 422 -6.68 -28.36 30.50
CA GLY A 422 -7.11 -29.32 29.47
C GLY A 422 -8.37 -30.12 29.90
N VAL A 423 -9.11 -29.60 30.87
CA VAL A 423 -10.25 -30.23 31.54
C VAL A 423 -11.44 -29.31 31.30
N TYR A 424 -12.43 -29.81 30.58
CA TYR A 424 -13.74 -29.16 30.44
C TYR A 424 -14.34 -29.01 31.84
N LEU A 425 -14.31 -27.79 32.40
CA LEU A 425 -15.18 -27.45 33.53
C LEU A 425 -16.63 -27.58 33.04
N GLU A 426 -17.50 -28.22 33.81
CA GLU A 426 -18.93 -28.36 33.45
C GLU A 426 -19.65 -26.99 33.33
N ASP A 427 -19.02 -25.89 33.78
CA ASP A 427 -19.46 -24.50 33.60
C ASP A 427 -18.57 -23.71 32.59
N SER A 428 -18.19 -24.38 31.48
CA SER A 428 -17.15 -23.98 30.50
C SER A 428 -17.34 -22.66 29.76
N ARG A 429 -18.41 -21.89 29.99
CA ARG A 429 -18.76 -20.74 29.15
C ARG A 429 -17.79 -19.56 29.26
N VAL A 430 -17.08 -19.45 30.38
CA VAL A 430 -16.09 -18.36 30.59
C VAL A 430 -14.90 -18.49 29.63
N CYS A 431 -14.65 -19.71 29.13
CA CYS A 431 -13.56 -20.01 28.20
C CYS A 431 -14.03 -20.16 26.75
N GLU A 432 -15.22 -19.64 26.41
CA GLU A 432 -15.75 -19.59 25.06
C GLU A 432 -16.11 -18.16 24.66
N PHE A 433 -15.82 -17.78 23.42
CA PHE A 433 -16.20 -16.49 22.86
C PHE A 433 -16.67 -16.63 21.41
N THR A 434 -17.90 -16.22 21.16
CA THR A 434 -18.56 -16.26 19.85
C THR A 434 -18.78 -14.86 19.32
N PHE A 435 -18.37 -14.58 18.10
CA PHE A 435 -18.60 -13.26 17.51
C PHE A 435 -18.88 -13.31 16.02
N VAL A 436 -19.56 -12.28 15.54
CA VAL A 436 -19.85 -12.07 14.12
C VAL A 436 -19.30 -10.73 13.70
N GLU A 437 -18.70 -10.68 12.52
CA GLU A 437 -18.18 -9.44 11.94
C GLU A 437 -18.79 -9.19 10.55
N GLY A 438 -19.45 -8.05 10.39
CA GLY A 438 -19.94 -7.56 9.10
C GLY A 438 -19.03 -6.47 8.55
N GLY A 439 -18.53 -6.65 7.32
CA GLY A 439 -17.55 -5.75 6.70
C GLY A 439 -16.18 -5.77 7.39
N PRO A 440 -15.53 -6.94 7.49
CA PRO A 440 -14.20 -7.08 8.08
C PRO A 440 -13.08 -6.59 7.15
N HIS A 441 -13.36 -6.33 5.87
CA HIS A 441 -12.37 -6.07 4.82
C HIS A 441 -11.33 -7.20 4.75
N LEU A 442 -10.10 -6.97 5.23
CA LEU A 442 -9.03 -7.98 5.22
C LEU A 442 -9.05 -8.90 6.45
N GLY A 443 -9.98 -8.69 7.39
CA GLY A 443 -10.13 -9.55 8.58
C GLY A 443 -9.26 -9.20 9.76
N ASP A 444 -8.67 -8.00 9.79
CA ASP A 444 -7.73 -7.55 10.83
C ASP A 444 -8.30 -7.68 12.25
N CYS A 445 -9.53 -7.23 12.50
CA CYS A 445 -10.20 -7.39 13.81
C CYS A 445 -10.38 -8.86 14.21
N ALA A 446 -11.00 -9.68 13.35
CA ALA A 446 -11.29 -11.08 13.64
C ALA A 446 -10.01 -11.90 13.85
N MET A 447 -9.00 -11.69 13.01
CA MET A 447 -7.69 -12.36 13.11
C MET A 447 -7.02 -12.00 14.44
N TRP A 448 -6.92 -10.70 14.75
CA TRP A 448 -6.31 -10.25 16.00
C TRP A 448 -7.07 -10.78 17.22
N ALA A 449 -8.40 -10.65 17.25
CA ALA A 449 -9.21 -11.08 18.38
C ALA A 449 -9.12 -12.58 18.63
N THR A 450 -9.21 -13.37 17.56
CA THR A 450 -9.05 -14.83 17.62
C THR A 450 -7.67 -15.21 18.14
N THR A 451 -6.63 -14.53 17.66
CA THR A 451 -5.25 -14.79 18.09
C THR A 451 -5.10 -14.48 19.58
N VAL A 452 -5.47 -13.28 20.03
CA VAL A 452 -5.41 -12.86 21.43
C VAL A 452 -6.12 -13.84 22.36
N LEU A 453 -7.35 -14.23 22.01
CA LEU A 453 -8.18 -15.08 22.86
C LEU A 453 -7.64 -16.51 22.95
N ARG A 454 -7.12 -17.07 21.84
CA ARG A 454 -6.49 -18.40 21.85
C ARG A 454 -5.26 -18.46 22.75
N LEU A 455 -4.48 -17.38 22.81
CA LEU A 455 -3.28 -17.29 23.64
C LEU A 455 -3.57 -17.42 25.14
N VAL A 456 -4.78 -17.11 25.56
CA VAL A 456 -5.24 -17.25 26.95
C VAL A 456 -6.17 -18.45 27.17
N GLY A 457 -6.24 -19.37 26.19
CA GLY A 457 -7.04 -20.59 26.29
C GLY A 457 -8.53 -20.41 26.01
N VAL A 458 -8.98 -19.25 25.50
CA VAL A 458 -10.38 -19.05 25.12
C VAL A 458 -10.64 -19.68 23.76
N GLN A 459 -11.61 -20.59 23.69
CA GLN A 459 -12.10 -21.12 22.44
C GLN A 459 -12.93 -20.07 21.72
N THR A 460 -12.55 -19.76 20.49
CA THR A 460 -13.27 -18.80 19.66
C THR A 460 -14.01 -19.48 18.53
N ARG A 461 -15.20 -18.96 18.22
CA ARG A 461 -15.96 -19.28 17.00
C ARG A 461 -16.45 -17.98 16.38
N SER A 462 -16.09 -17.73 15.13
CA SER A 462 -16.47 -16.49 14.45
C SER A 462 -16.93 -16.70 13.01
N ILE A 463 -17.85 -15.84 12.58
CA ILE A 463 -18.28 -15.74 11.17
C ILE A 463 -18.10 -14.29 10.73
N ALA A 464 -17.37 -14.12 9.64
CA ALA A 464 -17.10 -12.84 9.02
C ALA A 464 -17.76 -12.76 7.64
N PHE A 465 -18.40 -11.63 7.33
CA PHE A 465 -19.08 -11.38 6.06
C PHE A 465 -18.40 -10.21 5.33
N GLU A 466 -17.64 -10.53 4.29
CA GLU A 466 -16.94 -9.56 3.45
C GLU A 466 -17.47 -9.64 2.01
N PRO A 467 -18.17 -8.62 1.50
CA PRO A 467 -18.73 -8.69 0.16
C PRO A 467 -17.69 -8.59 -0.96
N LEU A 468 -16.53 -7.97 -0.73
CA LEU A 468 -15.50 -7.83 -1.76
C LEU A 468 -14.75 -9.15 -1.97
N PRO A 469 -14.79 -9.75 -3.18
CA PRO A 469 -14.20 -11.06 -3.41
C PRO A 469 -12.69 -11.14 -3.15
N ASP A 470 -11.95 -10.09 -3.53
CA ASP A 470 -10.50 -10.00 -3.34
C ASP A 470 -10.13 -9.89 -1.85
N ALA A 471 -10.80 -9.01 -1.11
CA ALA A 471 -10.58 -8.85 0.33
C ALA A 471 -10.97 -10.12 1.11
N ALA A 472 -12.11 -10.74 0.75
CA ALA A 472 -12.56 -12.01 1.33
C ALA A 472 -11.55 -13.14 1.07
N ALA A 473 -10.98 -13.22 -0.14
CA ALA A 473 -9.97 -14.22 -0.48
C ALA A 473 -8.67 -14.03 0.32
N LEU A 474 -8.19 -12.79 0.45
CA LEU A 474 -7.00 -12.47 1.27
C LEU A 474 -7.25 -12.78 2.75
N PHE A 475 -8.45 -12.48 3.26
CA PHE A 475 -8.82 -12.84 4.62
C PHE A 475 -8.84 -14.37 4.80
N GLN A 476 -9.47 -15.12 3.89
CA GLN A 476 -9.47 -16.59 3.93
C GLN A 476 -8.05 -17.17 3.93
N GLN A 477 -7.15 -16.63 3.11
CA GLN A 477 -5.74 -17.03 3.10
C GLN A 477 -5.05 -16.72 4.43
N SER A 478 -5.30 -15.55 5.02
CA SER A 478 -4.79 -15.20 6.35
C SER A 478 -5.28 -16.19 7.40
N VAL A 479 -6.56 -16.57 7.38
CA VAL A 479 -7.12 -17.59 8.29
C VAL A 479 -6.41 -18.93 8.11
N LEU A 480 -6.22 -19.37 6.86
CA LEU A 480 -5.58 -20.64 6.54
C LEU A 480 -4.12 -20.68 6.99
N GLU A 481 -3.34 -19.64 6.68
CA GLU A 481 -1.90 -19.55 6.99
C GLU A 481 -1.59 -19.52 8.49
N ASN A 482 -2.57 -19.18 9.31
CA ASN A 482 -2.43 -19.15 10.77
C ASN A 482 -3.11 -20.33 11.47
N GLY A 483 -3.59 -21.32 10.69
CA GLY A 483 -4.30 -22.48 11.25
C GLY A 483 -5.58 -22.09 11.99
N LEU A 484 -6.27 -21.05 11.54
CA LEU A 484 -7.47 -20.51 12.18
C LEU A 484 -8.78 -20.98 11.54
N SER A 485 -8.75 -21.88 10.57
CA SER A 485 -9.93 -22.33 9.82
C SER A 485 -11.02 -22.99 10.69
N SER A 486 -10.66 -23.53 11.86
CA SER A 486 -11.60 -24.05 12.87
C SER A 486 -12.23 -22.96 13.73
N HIS A 487 -11.69 -21.75 13.72
CA HIS A 487 -12.07 -20.63 14.59
C HIS A 487 -12.76 -19.49 13.83
N VAL A 488 -12.39 -19.28 12.57
CA VAL A 488 -12.88 -18.18 11.73
C VAL A 488 -13.44 -18.72 10.43
N SER A 489 -14.72 -18.45 10.18
CA SER A 489 -15.38 -18.72 8.90
C SER A 489 -15.59 -17.41 8.14
N VAL A 490 -15.05 -17.32 6.92
CA VAL A 490 -15.20 -16.14 6.06
C VAL A 490 -16.23 -16.42 4.97
N ARG A 491 -17.22 -15.53 4.85
CA ARG A 491 -18.27 -15.57 3.83
C ARG A 491 -18.08 -14.40 2.87
N ASN A 492 -17.92 -14.70 1.58
CA ASN A 492 -17.91 -13.66 0.56
C ASN A 492 -19.35 -13.23 0.22
N ALA A 493 -19.91 -12.35 1.03
CA ALA A 493 -21.30 -11.91 0.93
C ALA A 493 -21.50 -10.57 1.67
N ALA A 494 -22.45 -9.78 1.19
CA ALA A 494 -22.96 -8.62 1.90
C ALA A 494 -23.96 -9.05 2.97
N LEU A 495 -23.95 -8.39 4.13
CA LEU A 495 -25.05 -8.52 5.08
C LEU A 495 -26.19 -7.57 4.69
N GLY A 496 -27.40 -8.10 4.67
CA GLY A 496 -28.61 -7.39 4.25
C GLY A 496 -29.82 -7.75 5.10
N GLN A 497 -30.99 -7.29 4.66
CA GLN A 497 -32.26 -7.56 5.33
C GLN A 497 -32.80 -8.98 5.05
N SER A 498 -32.49 -9.52 3.87
CA SER A 498 -32.97 -10.81 3.39
C SER A 498 -31.87 -11.56 2.64
N SER A 499 -31.87 -12.88 2.71
CA SER A 499 -30.94 -13.71 1.94
C SER A 499 -31.38 -13.87 0.49
N GLY A 500 -30.43 -13.93 -0.44
CA GLY A 500 -30.66 -14.32 -1.84
C GLY A 500 -30.80 -13.17 -2.83
N ALA A 501 -30.83 -11.92 -2.37
CA ALA A 501 -30.79 -10.76 -3.26
C ALA A 501 -29.36 -10.50 -3.75
N MET A 502 -29.22 -9.93 -4.96
CA MET A 502 -27.95 -9.38 -5.43
C MET A 502 -27.96 -7.87 -5.18
N THR A 503 -26.84 -7.35 -4.69
CA THR A 503 -26.64 -5.92 -4.45
C THR A 503 -25.41 -5.46 -5.21
N GLU A 504 -25.47 -4.27 -5.80
CA GLU A 504 -24.31 -3.67 -6.43
C GLU A 504 -23.58 -2.80 -5.41
N LEU A 505 -22.30 -3.06 -5.21
CA LEU A 505 -21.43 -2.25 -4.38
C LEU A 505 -20.54 -1.39 -5.25
N ILE A 506 -20.19 -0.20 -4.77
CA ILE A 506 -19.28 0.74 -5.41
C ILE A 506 -18.18 1.16 -4.44
N HIS A 507 -16.95 1.31 -4.94
CA HIS A 507 -15.84 1.93 -4.21
C HIS A 507 -14.91 2.69 -5.17
N PHE A 508 -14.10 3.59 -4.62
CA PHE A 508 -13.00 4.19 -5.37
C PHE A 508 -11.81 3.22 -5.40
N ARG A 509 -11.08 3.20 -6.51
CA ARG A 509 -9.82 2.46 -6.61
C ARG A 509 -8.86 2.88 -5.49
N GLY A 510 -8.31 1.91 -4.76
CA GLY A 510 -7.44 2.12 -3.60
C GLY A 510 -8.16 2.43 -2.28
N HIS A 511 -9.50 2.44 -2.28
CA HIS A 511 -10.35 2.65 -1.09
C HIS A 511 -11.38 1.52 -0.94
N ASN A 512 -10.97 0.28 -1.22
CA ASN A 512 -11.84 -0.89 -1.26
C ASN A 512 -12.57 -1.09 0.08
N GLY A 513 -11.91 -0.86 1.23
CA GLY A 513 -12.54 -0.93 2.56
C GLY A 513 -13.69 0.05 2.82
N GLN A 514 -13.96 0.97 1.89
CA GLN A 514 -15.08 1.91 1.93
C GLN A 514 -16.24 1.53 0.99
N ALA A 515 -16.22 0.33 0.40
CA ALA A 515 -17.27 -0.15 -0.48
C ALA A 515 -18.65 -0.02 0.16
N THR A 516 -19.59 0.52 -0.61
CA THR A 516 -20.97 0.76 -0.17
C THR A 516 -21.95 0.46 -1.29
N VAL A 517 -23.24 0.33 -0.98
CA VAL A 517 -24.29 0.04 -1.97
C VAL A 517 -24.39 1.17 -2.99
N ASN A 518 -24.50 0.82 -4.28
CA ASN A 518 -24.69 1.74 -5.39
C ASN A 518 -25.94 2.62 -5.18
N GLY A 519 -25.84 3.92 -5.49
CA GLY A 519 -26.92 4.89 -5.25
C GLY A 519 -26.91 5.57 -3.87
N GLN A 520 -25.94 5.28 -3.01
CA GLN A 520 -25.62 6.15 -1.86
C GLN A 520 -24.95 7.46 -2.33
N ASP A 521 -24.87 8.50 -1.47
CA ASP A 521 -24.18 9.78 -1.74
C ASP A 521 -22.69 9.57 -2.00
N PHE A 522 -22.37 9.00 -3.14
CA PHE A 522 -21.02 8.96 -3.67
C PHE A 522 -20.74 10.38 -4.14
N PRO A 523 -19.70 11.06 -3.62
CA PRO A 523 -19.38 12.40 -4.06
C PRO A 523 -19.05 12.35 -5.56
N SER A 524 -20.01 12.77 -6.39
CA SER A 524 -19.93 12.75 -7.85
C SER A 524 -18.82 13.64 -8.41
N GLN A 525 -18.21 14.47 -7.56
CA GLN A 525 -17.12 15.37 -7.92
C GLN A 525 -15.75 14.71 -7.89
N ASP A 526 -15.63 13.50 -7.32
CA ASP A 526 -14.35 12.83 -7.28
C ASP A 526 -14.06 12.14 -8.61
N ARG A 527 -13.06 12.65 -9.34
CA ARG A 527 -12.64 12.11 -10.65
C ARG A 527 -11.96 10.74 -10.57
N ARG A 528 -11.97 10.11 -9.39
CA ARG A 528 -11.41 8.77 -9.19
C ARG A 528 -12.25 7.72 -9.90
N GLU A 529 -11.57 6.70 -10.43
CA GLU A 529 -12.19 5.55 -11.06
C GLU A 529 -13.05 4.80 -10.03
N VAL A 530 -14.35 4.68 -10.33
CA VAL A 530 -15.32 3.94 -9.50
C VAL A 530 -15.38 2.51 -10.00
N VAL A 531 -15.23 1.56 -9.08
CA VAL A 531 -15.36 0.13 -9.34
C VAL A 531 -16.72 -0.33 -8.83
N THR A 532 -17.47 -1.06 -9.66
CA THR A 532 -18.77 -1.65 -9.29
C THR A 532 -18.65 -3.16 -9.19
N ILE A 533 -19.17 -3.75 -8.12
CA ILE A 533 -19.02 -5.17 -7.79
C ILE A 533 -20.37 -5.74 -7.35
N PRO A 534 -20.89 -6.80 -7.99
CA PRO A 534 -22.08 -7.48 -7.50
C PRO A 534 -21.75 -8.33 -6.27
N ALA A 535 -22.61 -8.30 -5.26
CA ALA A 535 -22.48 -9.09 -4.04
C ALA A 535 -23.80 -9.79 -3.70
N LEU A 536 -23.71 -11.05 -3.26
CA LEU A 536 -24.86 -11.78 -2.70
C LEU A 536 -25.18 -11.23 -1.31
N GLU A 537 -26.44 -10.88 -1.07
CA GLU A 537 -26.92 -10.50 0.26
C GLU A 537 -27.35 -11.72 1.09
N LEU A 538 -26.97 -11.72 2.36
CA LEU A 538 -27.36 -12.71 3.36
C LEU A 538 -27.97 -12.01 4.59
N ALA A 539 -29.08 -12.54 5.09
CA ALA A 539 -29.65 -12.13 6.38
C ALA A 539 -28.96 -12.90 7.50
N LEU A 540 -28.55 -12.19 8.56
CA LEU A 540 -27.81 -12.81 9.67
C LEU A 540 -28.58 -13.93 10.37
N ASP A 541 -29.91 -13.80 10.49
CA ASP A 541 -30.79 -14.81 11.08
C ASP A 541 -30.69 -16.18 10.39
N ASP A 542 -30.35 -16.21 9.09
CA ASP A 542 -30.27 -17.42 8.28
C ASP A 542 -28.87 -18.05 8.33
N GLN A 543 -27.85 -17.29 8.72
CA GLN A 543 -26.44 -17.70 8.64
C GLN A 543 -25.88 -18.24 9.95
N ILE A 544 -26.56 -17.97 11.08
CA ILE A 544 -26.07 -18.37 12.40
C ILE A 544 -26.51 -19.79 12.72
N PRO A 545 -25.55 -20.72 12.97
CA PRO A 545 -25.88 -22.10 13.26
C PRO A 545 -26.84 -22.21 14.46
N PRO A 546 -27.84 -23.12 14.43
CA PRO A 546 -28.67 -23.39 15.60
C PRO A 546 -27.86 -23.85 16.82
N SER A 547 -26.68 -24.44 16.61
CA SER A 547 -25.76 -24.90 17.66
C SER A 547 -25.03 -23.77 18.40
N TRP A 548 -25.12 -22.53 17.93
CA TRP A 548 -24.56 -21.38 18.64
C TRP A 548 -25.59 -20.90 19.67
N PRO A 549 -25.43 -21.14 20.99
CA PRO A 549 -26.46 -20.73 21.95
C PRO A 549 -26.70 -19.21 21.93
N ARG A 550 -25.63 -18.43 21.70
CA ARG A 550 -25.63 -16.97 21.59
C ARG A 550 -24.45 -16.50 20.73
N ILE A 551 -24.41 -15.20 20.48
CA ILE A 551 -23.34 -14.42 19.88
C ILE A 551 -22.93 -13.39 20.95
N ASP A 552 -21.71 -13.50 21.47
CA ASP A 552 -21.23 -12.59 22.51
C ASP A 552 -21.00 -11.18 21.96
N ALA A 553 -20.57 -11.08 20.69
CA ALA A 553 -20.39 -9.79 20.02
C ALA A 553 -20.78 -9.80 18.53
N LEU A 554 -21.54 -8.79 18.10
CA LEU A 554 -21.77 -8.46 16.70
C LEU A 554 -21.05 -7.14 16.37
N LYS A 555 -19.95 -7.22 15.63
CA LYS A 555 -19.23 -6.05 15.10
C LYS A 555 -19.76 -5.72 13.70
N LEU A 556 -20.21 -4.49 13.48
CA LEU A 556 -20.69 -4.00 12.18
C LEU A 556 -19.88 -2.81 11.66
N SER A 557 -19.37 -2.97 10.43
CA SER A 557 -18.64 -1.98 9.67
C SER A 557 -19.02 -2.08 8.18
N VAL A 558 -20.33 -2.15 7.90
CA VAL A 558 -20.90 -2.42 6.56
C VAL A 558 -21.21 -1.14 5.76
N ASN A 559 -20.49 -0.06 6.07
CA ASN A 559 -20.40 1.19 5.29
C ASN A 559 -21.76 1.85 4.92
N GLY A 560 -22.78 1.74 5.76
CA GLY A 560 -24.11 2.34 5.53
C GLY A 560 -25.24 1.32 5.48
N ALA A 561 -24.93 0.02 5.37
CA ALA A 561 -25.91 -1.06 5.41
C ALA A 561 -26.28 -1.51 6.85
N GLU A 562 -25.84 -0.80 7.90
CA GLU A 562 -25.97 -1.25 9.30
C GLU A 562 -27.44 -1.52 9.66
N ARG A 563 -28.36 -0.64 9.25
CA ARG A 563 -29.80 -0.81 9.48
C ARG A 563 -30.33 -2.09 8.85
N ASN A 564 -29.99 -2.36 7.59
CA ASN A 564 -30.49 -3.53 6.86
C ASN A 564 -29.92 -4.82 7.47
N THR A 565 -28.65 -4.82 7.86
CA THR A 565 -28.03 -5.93 8.59
C THR A 565 -28.75 -6.22 9.91
N LEU A 566 -29.10 -5.20 10.70
CA LEU A 566 -29.86 -5.39 11.94
C LEU A 566 -31.28 -5.90 11.67
N ALA A 567 -31.92 -5.47 10.59
CA ALA A 567 -33.22 -6.00 10.17
C ALA A 567 -33.12 -7.49 9.78
N GLY A 568 -32.03 -7.90 9.12
CA GLY A 568 -31.71 -9.29 8.84
C GLY A 568 -31.28 -10.11 10.07
N ALA A 569 -31.04 -9.46 11.22
CA ALA A 569 -30.72 -10.09 12.51
C ALA A 569 -31.90 -10.05 13.51
N ARG A 570 -33.10 -9.70 13.04
CA ARG A 570 -34.25 -9.39 13.91
C ARG A 570 -34.64 -10.54 14.82
N LYS A 571 -34.66 -11.79 14.34
CA LYS A 571 -35.01 -12.96 15.17
C LYS A 571 -33.95 -13.20 16.24
N LEU A 572 -32.67 -13.08 15.90
CA LEU A 572 -31.56 -13.21 16.86
C LEU A 572 -31.64 -12.15 17.96
N LEU A 573 -31.86 -10.88 17.59
CA LEU A 573 -32.01 -9.77 18.52
C LEU A 573 -33.24 -9.94 19.42
N ASN A 574 -34.41 -10.26 18.85
CA ASN A 574 -35.64 -10.47 19.61
C ASN A 574 -35.53 -11.63 20.61
N LYS A 575 -34.79 -12.69 20.25
CA LYS A 575 -34.50 -13.83 21.12
C LYS A 575 -33.37 -13.57 22.12
N ARG A 576 -32.80 -12.35 22.15
CA ARG A 576 -31.64 -11.97 22.96
C ARG A 576 -30.44 -12.93 22.78
N ARG A 577 -30.27 -13.44 21.56
CA ARG A 577 -29.12 -14.29 21.19
C ARG A 577 -27.89 -13.48 20.81
N ILE A 578 -27.96 -12.16 20.77
CA ILE A 578 -26.81 -11.26 20.58
C ILE A 578 -26.64 -10.45 21.87
N CYS A 579 -25.48 -10.57 22.51
CA CYS A 579 -25.22 -9.89 23.79
C CYS A 579 -24.79 -8.43 23.60
N SER A 580 -23.88 -8.20 22.65
CA SER A 580 -23.33 -6.87 22.38
C SER A 580 -23.35 -6.58 20.88
N VAL A 581 -23.70 -5.35 20.51
CA VAL A 581 -23.59 -4.86 19.13
C VAL A 581 -22.66 -3.66 19.12
N LEU A 582 -21.63 -3.67 18.26
CA LEU A 582 -20.66 -2.60 18.10
C LEU A 582 -20.69 -2.10 16.67
N MET A 583 -20.87 -0.80 16.46
CA MET A 583 -20.94 -0.20 15.13
C MET A 583 -20.39 1.23 15.14
N HIS A 584 -19.93 1.70 13.98
CA HIS A 584 -19.51 3.09 13.83
C HIS A 584 -20.74 4.00 13.68
N ALA A 585 -20.94 4.92 14.62
CA ALA A 585 -22.03 5.91 14.53
C ALA A 585 -22.00 6.70 13.21
N THR A 586 -20.80 7.08 12.74
CA THR A 586 -20.63 7.80 11.46
C THR A 586 -21.03 6.98 10.23
N LYS A 587 -20.90 5.65 10.27
CA LYS A 587 -21.37 4.76 9.19
C LYS A 587 -22.88 4.55 9.27
N CYS A 588 -23.42 4.42 10.49
CA CYS A 588 -24.86 4.35 10.72
C CYS A 588 -25.60 5.60 10.21
N LYS A 589 -25.00 6.80 10.36
CA LYS A 589 -25.51 8.05 9.79
C LYS A 589 -25.73 8.00 8.27
N ARG A 590 -24.94 7.19 7.55
CA ARG A 590 -25.08 7.03 6.08
C ARG A 590 -26.33 6.25 5.68
N GLY A 591 -26.94 5.51 6.62
CA GLY A 591 -28.15 4.74 6.36
C GLY A 591 -29.31 5.63 5.94
N ARG A 592 -29.73 5.52 4.66
CA ARG A 592 -30.89 6.22 4.08
C ARG A 592 -32.18 5.39 4.14
N ARG A 593 -33.31 6.06 3.90
CA ARG A 593 -34.56 5.38 3.53
C ARG A 593 -34.44 4.78 2.12
N PRO A 594 -35.18 3.72 1.77
CA PRO A 594 -35.28 3.24 0.39
C PRO A 594 -35.64 4.41 -0.54
N ALA A 595 -35.07 4.45 -1.75
CA ALA A 595 -35.33 5.53 -2.72
C ALA A 595 -36.81 5.72 -3.08
N SER A 596 -37.64 4.69 -2.85
CA SER A 596 -39.09 4.76 -3.04
C SER A 596 -39.83 5.56 -1.98
N GLU A 597 -39.20 5.88 -0.83
CA GLU A 597 -39.85 6.54 0.30
C GLU A 597 -39.58 8.06 0.38
N ASP A 598 -38.57 8.60 -0.30
CA ASP A 598 -38.32 10.05 -0.30
C ASP A 598 -37.35 10.48 -1.43
N PRO A 599 -37.79 11.27 -2.42
CA PRO A 599 -36.95 11.72 -3.54
C PRO A 599 -35.99 12.86 -3.16
N ALA A 600 -36.06 13.42 -1.95
CA ALA A 600 -35.20 14.52 -1.53
C ALA A 600 -33.79 14.00 -1.11
N PRO A 601 -32.70 14.40 -1.81
CA PRO A 601 -31.35 14.08 -1.37
C PRO A 601 -31.05 14.76 -0.03
N GLY A 602 -30.69 13.97 0.99
CA GLY A 602 -30.24 14.47 2.29
C GLY A 602 -31.02 13.99 3.52
N ASN A 603 -32.17 13.31 3.37
CA ASN A 603 -32.92 12.83 4.53
C ASN A 603 -32.30 11.55 5.15
N VAL A 604 -31.84 11.68 6.38
CA VAL A 604 -31.29 10.60 7.22
C VAL A 604 -32.41 9.59 7.56
N SER A 605 -32.12 8.28 7.58
CA SER A 605 -33.16 7.29 7.97
C SER A 605 -33.66 7.52 9.39
N LYS A 606 -34.92 7.13 9.68
CA LYS A 606 -35.45 7.19 11.06
C LYS A 606 -34.53 6.48 12.04
N PHE A 607 -33.96 5.33 11.66
CA PHE A 607 -32.98 4.61 12.48
C PHE A 607 -31.74 5.47 12.80
N ALA A 608 -31.17 6.11 11.79
CA ALA A 608 -30.00 6.97 11.98
C ALA A 608 -30.35 8.25 12.76
N HIS A 609 -31.55 8.79 12.62
CA HIS A 609 -32.06 9.88 13.44
C HIS A 609 -32.26 9.46 14.90
N ASP A 610 -32.98 8.37 15.16
CA ASP A 610 -33.24 7.84 16.50
C ASP A 610 -31.93 7.47 17.22
N LEU A 611 -30.97 6.87 16.50
CA LEU A 611 -29.63 6.59 17.02
C LEU A 611 -28.88 7.88 17.39
N MET A 612 -29.03 8.95 16.60
CA MET A 612 -28.40 10.23 16.89
C MET A 612 -29.02 10.92 18.10
N MET A 613 -30.35 10.90 18.22
CA MET A 613 -31.04 11.38 19.41
C MET A 613 -30.54 10.65 20.65
N PHE A 614 -30.44 9.32 20.59
CA PHE A 614 -29.91 8.50 21.69
C PHE A 614 -28.45 8.86 22.07
N LEU A 615 -27.61 9.19 21.08
CA LEU A 615 -26.20 9.55 21.31
C LEU A 615 -26.00 11.00 21.79
N GLU A 616 -26.94 11.90 21.52
CA GLU A 616 -26.90 13.30 21.96
C GLU A 616 -27.53 13.49 23.35
N GLU A 617 -28.48 12.62 23.73
CA GLU A 617 -29.17 12.66 25.02
C GLU A 617 -28.43 11.93 26.17
N GLY A 618 -27.45 11.09 25.86
CA GLY A 618 -26.67 10.31 26.85
C GLY A 618 -25.22 10.76 26.95
#